data_AF-A0AAN8H1A2-F1
#
_entry.id   AF-A0AAN8H1A2-F1
#
_cell.length_a   1.000
_cell.length_b   1.000
_cell.length_c   1.000
_cell.angle_alpha   90.00
_cell.angle_beta   90.00
_cell.angle_gamma   90.00
#
_symmetry.space_group_name_H-M   'P 1'
#
loop_
_entity.id
_entity.type
_entity.pdbx_description
1 polymer ?
#
loop_
_entity_poly.entity_id
_entity_poly.type
_entity_poly.pdbx_seq_one_letter_code
_entity_poly.pdbx_strand_id
1 'polypeptide(L)'
;MATNEVEAEASRHQNVRHDGINEMDNVRHDGINEMDNVRHDGVNETDNIRHDGFNETDSVRYDGVNETDNVRHEGVNETDNVRHEGVNETDTVRHDWVNQTDTVRHDWVNQTDTVRHDGVNETDTVRHDGVNETDTVRHDGVNETDTVRHDGVNETDNGRHDGVNETDNVRYDGVNETDNVQYDGVNETDNVRYDGVNETDDVRHNGVNKMAIIELVSLPYN
;
A
#
# COMPACT_ATOMS: atom_id res chain seq x y z
N MET A 1 -8.52 22.93 49.51
CA MET A 1 -7.65 22.95 48.32
C MET A 1 -7.26 21.52 48.04
N ALA A 2 -8.11 20.81 47.30
CA ALA A 2 -7.79 19.49 46.76
C ALA A 2 -7.52 19.74 45.27
N THR A 3 -6.27 19.58 44.88
CA THR A 3 -5.79 19.76 43.52
C THR A 3 -6.22 18.60 42.66
N ASN A 4 -6.58 18.94 41.43
CA ASN A 4 -6.93 18.06 40.33
C ASN A 4 -5.81 17.06 40.06
N GLU A 5 -6.16 15.78 40.00
CA GLU A 5 -5.44 14.63 39.44
C GLU A 5 -6.47 13.49 39.64
N VAL A 6 -7.09 12.87 38.64
CA VAL A 6 -6.51 12.32 37.41
C VAL A 6 -7.66 12.18 36.40
N GLU A 7 -7.62 12.96 35.31
CA GLU A 7 -8.10 12.49 34.01
C GLU A 7 -7.18 11.33 33.62
N ALA A 8 -7.65 10.09 33.80
CA ALA A 8 -7.08 8.93 33.13
C ALA A 8 -8.19 8.41 32.23
N GLU A 9 -8.39 9.13 31.13
CA GLU A 9 -8.99 8.55 29.93
C GLU A 9 -8.15 7.33 29.54
N ALA A 10 -8.84 6.26 29.17
CA ALA A 10 -8.30 4.92 29.19
C ALA A 10 -7.24 4.67 28.09
N SER A 11 -5.96 4.82 28.42
CA SER A 11 -4.88 4.14 27.71
C SER A 11 -5.03 2.62 27.89
N ARG A 12 -5.29 1.90 26.81
CA ARG A 12 -5.19 0.44 26.73
C ARG A 12 -4.53 0.10 25.41
N HIS A 13 -3.51 -0.75 25.47
CA HIS A 13 -2.91 -1.35 24.28
C HIS A 13 -3.81 -2.50 23.84
N GLN A 14 -4.19 -2.52 22.56
CA GLN A 14 -4.94 -3.62 21.97
C GLN A 14 -3.98 -4.44 21.10
N ASN A 15 -3.90 -5.73 21.40
CA ASN A 15 -3.14 -6.68 20.60
C ASN A 15 -4.08 -7.83 20.25
N VAL A 16 -4.38 -8.00 18.97
CA VAL A 16 -5.27 -9.06 18.47
C VAL A 16 -4.47 -9.97 17.54
N ARG A 17 -4.58 -11.28 17.77
CA ARG A 17 -3.99 -12.31 16.91
C ARG A 17 -5.02 -13.35 16.52
N HIS A 18 -5.11 -13.64 15.23
CA HIS A 18 -5.95 -14.69 14.67
C HIS A 18 -5.09 -15.67 13.85
N ASP A 19 -5.18 -16.96 14.16
CA ASP A 19 -4.46 -18.02 13.43
C ASP A 19 -5.44 -19.16 13.06
N GLY A 20 -5.43 -19.69 11.83
CA GLY A 20 -6.40 -20.72 11.42
C GLY A 20 -6.18 -21.47 10.10
N ILE A 21 -6.92 -22.57 9.91
CA ILE A 21 -7.06 -23.32 8.64
C ILE A 21 -8.55 -23.67 8.45
N ASN A 22 -9.23 -23.05 7.49
CA ASN A 22 -10.67 -23.22 7.23
C ASN A 22 -11.01 -23.10 5.73
N GLU A 23 -12.26 -23.41 5.34
CA GLU A 23 -12.76 -23.06 3.99
C GLU A 23 -12.97 -21.55 3.85
N MET A 24 -13.46 -20.91 4.91
CA MET A 24 -13.67 -19.46 4.95
C MET A 24 -13.23 -18.91 6.30
N ASP A 25 -12.42 -17.87 6.26
CA ASP A 25 -12.00 -17.10 7.43
C ASP A 25 -12.40 -15.63 7.26
N ASN A 26 -12.82 -15.02 8.37
CA ASN A 26 -13.23 -13.62 8.38
C ASN A 26 -12.81 -12.98 9.69
N VAL A 27 -11.94 -11.99 9.61
CA VAL A 27 -11.48 -11.23 10.78
C VAL A 27 -11.91 -9.78 10.66
N ARG A 28 -12.49 -9.26 11.73
CA ARG A 28 -12.80 -7.84 11.86
C ARG A 28 -12.26 -7.29 13.16
N HIS A 29 -11.55 -6.18 13.07
CA HIS A 29 -11.07 -5.42 14.20
C HIS A 29 -11.55 -3.97 14.12
N ASP A 30 -12.22 -3.48 15.17
CA ASP A 30 -12.72 -2.09 15.27
C ASP A 30 -12.29 -1.50 16.64
N GLY A 31 -11.65 -0.32 16.69
CA GLY A 31 -11.11 0.22 17.95
C GLY A 31 -10.78 1.72 18.02
N ILE A 32 -10.64 2.25 19.25
CA ILE A 32 -10.09 3.60 19.55
C ILE A 32 -9.12 3.47 20.73
N ASN A 33 -7.81 3.66 20.51
CA ASN A 33 -6.78 3.48 21.54
C ASN A 33 -5.55 4.39 21.33
N GLU A 34 -4.59 4.33 22.25
CA GLU A 34 -3.26 4.92 22.06
C GLU A 34 -2.40 4.04 21.13
N MET A 35 -2.50 2.72 21.28
CA MET A 35 -1.76 1.76 20.47
C MET A 35 -2.62 0.53 20.14
N ASP A 36 -2.68 0.18 18.86
CA ASP A 36 -3.34 -1.02 18.34
C ASP A 36 -2.37 -1.84 17.49
N ASN A 37 -2.36 -3.17 17.69
CA ASN A 37 -1.59 -4.09 16.88
C ASN A 37 -2.44 -5.31 16.52
N VAL A 38 -2.63 -5.52 15.21
CA VAL A 38 -3.42 -6.65 14.72
C VAL A 38 -2.55 -7.56 13.86
N ARG A 39 -2.61 -8.86 14.12
CA ARG A 39 -1.93 -9.88 13.33
C ARG A 39 -2.90 -10.99 12.94
N HIS A 40 -2.90 -11.35 11.67
CA HIS A 40 -3.60 -12.52 11.17
C HIS A 40 -2.64 -13.39 10.36
N ASP A 41 -2.59 -14.68 10.71
CA ASP A 41 -1.84 -15.70 9.98
C ASP A 41 -2.78 -16.88 9.58
N GLY A 42 -2.91 -17.26 8.31
CA GLY A 42 -3.90 -18.29 7.93
C GLY A 42 -3.69 -19.04 6.61
N VAL A 43 -4.43 -20.14 6.42
CA VAL A 43 -4.55 -20.85 5.14
C VAL A 43 -6.02 -21.18 4.88
N ASN A 44 -6.63 -20.55 3.87
CA ASN A 44 -8.06 -20.72 3.57
C ASN A 44 -8.35 -20.81 2.06
N GLU A 45 -9.57 -21.17 1.67
CA GLU A 45 -10.03 -20.99 0.28
C GLU A 45 -10.39 -19.51 0.06
N THR A 46 -11.08 -18.91 1.02
CA THR A 46 -11.38 -17.47 1.06
C THR A 46 -11.04 -16.87 2.42
N ASP A 47 -10.25 -15.81 2.43
CA ASP A 47 -9.99 -14.99 3.61
C ASP A 47 -10.47 -13.55 3.38
N ASN A 48 -11.09 -12.96 4.40
CA ASN A 48 -11.46 -11.54 4.35
C ASN A 48 -11.13 -10.86 5.67
N ILE A 49 -10.33 -9.81 5.60
CA ILE A 49 -9.89 -9.07 6.78
C ILE A 49 -10.31 -7.61 6.66
N ARG A 50 -10.88 -7.10 7.75
CA ARG A 50 -11.18 -5.69 7.88
C ARG A 50 -10.64 -5.14 9.19
N HIS A 51 -9.91 -4.04 9.09
CA HIS A 51 -9.50 -3.23 10.22
C HIS A 51 -10.03 -1.81 10.07
N ASP A 52 -10.67 -1.29 11.12
CA ASP A 52 -11.18 0.09 11.23
C ASP A 52 -10.75 0.68 12.58
N GLY A 53 -10.16 1.88 12.60
CA GLY A 53 -9.76 2.47 13.88
C GLY A 53 -9.32 3.93 13.89
N PHE A 54 -9.15 4.43 15.11
CA PHE A 54 -8.51 5.70 15.41
C PHE A 54 -7.47 5.49 16.51
N ASN A 55 -6.19 5.63 16.19
CA ASN A 55 -5.09 5.40 17.13
C ASN A 55 -3.99 6.48 17.03
N GLU A 56 -3.14 6.61 18.05
CA GLU A 56 -1.88 7.37 17.88
C GLU A 56 -0.91 6.55 17.04
N THR A 57 -0.80 5.25 17.34
CA THR A 57 -0.04 4.28 16.56
C THR A 57 -0.89 3.05 16.23
N ASP A 58 -0.95 2.72 14.96
CA ASP A 58 -1.58 1.49 14.46
C ASP A 58 -0.55 0.65 13.69
N SER A 59 -0.71 -0.66 13.77
CA SER A 59 0.18 -1.61 13.10
C SER A 59 -0.54 -2.90 12.80
N VAL A 60 -0.77 -3.14 11.50
CA VAL A 60 -1.46 -4.34 11.04
C VAL A 60 -0.56 -5.20 10.18
N ARG A 61 -0.56 -6.51 10.47
CA ARG A 61 0.17 -7.50 9.69
C ARG A 61 -0.73 -8.65 9.26
N TYR A 62 -0.66 -8.96 7.98
CA TYR A 62 -1.26 -10.14 7.40
C TYR A 62 -0.20 -11.08 6.78
N ASP A 63 -0.36 -12.38 6.99
CA ASP A 63 0.45 -13.45 6.39
C ASP A 63 -0.46 -14.63 6.00
N GLY A 64 -0.59 -14.94 4.71
CA GLY A 64 -1.59 -15.91 4.27
C GLY A 64 -1.26 -16.71 3.01
N VAL A 65 -1.96 -17.84 2.86
CA VAL A 65 -2.03 -18.60 1.59
C VAL A 65 -3.48 -18.91 1.28
N ASN A 66 -4.03 -18.31 0.23
CA ASN A 66 -5.44 -18.48 -0.14
C ASN A 66 -5.65 -18.67 -1.65
N GLU A 67 -6.86 -19.06 -2.05
CA GLU A 67 -7.29 -18.91 -3.45
C GLU A 67 -7.73 -17.45 -3.70
N THR A 68 -8.53 -16.91 -2.78
CA THR A 68 -8.94 -15.50 -2.79
C THR A 68 -8.69 -14.86 -1.43
N ASP A 69 -7.98 -13.74 -1.44
CA ASP A 69 -7.76 -12.90 -0.26
C ASP A 69 -8.27 -11.47 -0.51
N ASN A 70 -8.91 -10.89 0.50
CA ASN A 70 -9.38 -9.51 0.45
C ASN A 70 -9.09 -8.84 1.79
N VAL A 71 -8.22 -7.84 1.76
CA VAL A 71 -7.89 -7.08 2.95
C VAL A 71 -8.23 -5.61 2.81
N ARG A 72 -8.85 -5.04 3.84
CA ARG A 72 -9.25 -3.64 3.88
C ARG A 72 -8.88 -3.00 5.20
N HIS A 73 -8.21 -1.85 5.11
CA HIS A 73 -7.89 -1.02 6.25
C HIS A 73 -8.42 0.40 6.07
N GLU A 74 -9.00 0.94 7.15
CA GLU A 74 -9.59 2.28 7.19
C GLU A 74 -9.31 2.95 8.54
N GLY A 75 -9.07 4.26 8.54
CA GLY A 75 -8.98 5.01 9.79
C GLY A 75 -8.15 6.28 9.76
N VAL A 76 -7.74 6.74 10.95
CA VAL A 76 -7.03 8.01 11.15
C VAL A 76 -6.04 7.85 12.30
N ASN A 77 -4.76 8.03 11.99
CA ASN A 77 -3.64 7.76 12.88
C ASN A 77 -2.57 8.86 12.83
N GLU A 78 -1.74 9.00 13.87
CA GLU A 78 -0.51 9.79 13.70
C GLU A 78 0.53 8.98 12.91
N THR A 79 0.66 7.70 13.25
CA THR A 79 1.51 6.74 12.54
C THR A 79 0.72 5.47 12.24
N ASP A 80 0.65 5.09 10.97
CA ASP A 80 0.12 3.80 10.55
C ASP A 80 1.20 2.99 9.81
N ASN A 81 1.21 1.68 10.06
CA ASN A 81 2.09 0.74 9.37
C ASN A 81 1.29 -0.51 9.01
N VAL A 82 1.17 -0.77 7.70
CA VAL A 82 0.51 -1.98 7.24
C VAL A 82 1.45 -2.85 6.42
N ARG A 83 1.41 -4.16 6.70
CA ARG A 83 2.23 -5.14 5.99
C ARG A 83 1.39 -6.33 5.58
N HIS A 84 1.46 -6.66 4.29
CA HIS A 84 0.88 -7.87 3.76
C HIS A 84 1.93 -8.75 3.10
N GLU A 85 1.81 -10.04 3.35
CA GLU A 85 2.66 -11.09 2.81
C GLU A 85 1.82 -12.32 2.46
N GLY A 86 2.12 -12.99 1.34
CA GLY A 86 1.49 -14.28 1.06
C GLY A 86 1.52 -14.77 -0.39
N VAL A 87 0.70 -15.79 -0.65
CA VAL A 87 0.61 -16.48 -1.95
C VAL A 87 -0.86 -16.75 -2.26
N ASN A 88 -1.38 -16.13 -3.31
CA ASN A 88 -2.80 -16.17 -3.68
C ASN A 88 -3.02 -16.40 -5.17
N GLU A 89 -4.19 -16.90 -5.60
CA GLU A 89 -4.58 -16.82 -7.01
C GLU A 89 -5.06 -15.40 -7.34
N THR A 90 -5.90 -14.84 -6.47
CA THR A 90 -6.35 -13.46 -6.52
C THR A 90 -6.16 -12.79 -5.15
N ASP A 91 -5.46 -11.68 -5.12
CA ASP A 91 -5.37 -10.81 -3.95
C ASP A 91 -5.94 -9.42 -4.25
N THR A 92 -6.57 -8.81 -3.25
CA THR A 92 -7.07 -7.45 -3.34
C THR A 92 -6.91 -6.75 -2.01
N VAL A 93 -6.09 -5.69 -2.01
CA VAL A 93 -5.84 -4.89 -0.81
C VAL A 93 -6.27 -3.44 -1.01
N ARG A 94 -6.98 -2.90 -0.02
CA ARG A 94 -7.41 -1.49 0.00
C ARG A 94 -7.04 -0.80 1.31
N HIS A 95 -6.42 0.36 1.18
CA HIS A 95 -6.13 1.29 2.28
C HIS A 95 -6.84 2.62 2.07
N ASP A 96 -7.40 3.17 3.15
CA ASP A 96 -8.09 4.46 3.17
C ASP A 96 -7.75 5.20 4.48
N TRP A 97 -6.85 6.19 4.42
CA TRP A 97 -6.24 6.77 5.62
C TRP A 97 -6.13 8.29 5.60
N VAL A 98 -6.09 8.88 6.80
CA VAL A 98 -5.72 10.28 7.02
C VAL A 98 -4.70 10.35 8.14
N ASN A 99 -3.40 10.46 7.81
CA ASN A 99 -2.31 10.33 8.78
C ASN A 99 -1.25 11.44 8.68
N GLN A 100 -0.33 11.49 9.64
CA GLN A 100 0.93 12.24 9.46
C GLN A 100 1.94 11.37 8.70
N THR A 101 2.09 10.11 9.10
CA THR A 101 2.96 9.14 8.44
C THR A 101 2.18 7.86 8.17
N ASP A 102 2.15 7.46 6.91
CA ASP A 102 1.67 6.16 6.47
C ASP A 102 2.81 5.37 5.82
N THR A 103 2.87 4.08 6.09
CA THR A 103 3.82 3.17 5.45
C THR A 103 3.16 1.85 5.19
N VAL A 104 3.06 1.50 3.90
CA VAL A 104 2.50 0.22 3.49
C VAL A 104 3.49 -0.60 2.68
N ARG A 105 3.57 -1.90 3.01
CA ARG A 105 4.37 -2.88 2.29
C ARG A 105 3.52 -4.07 1.86
N HIS A 106 3.63 -4.42 0.59
CA HIS A 106 3.05 -5.61 -0.03
C HIS A 106 4.17 -6.52 -0.55
N ASP A 107 4.04 -7.82 -0.32
CA ASP A 107 5.00 -8.85 -0.73
C ASP A 107 4.26 -10.13 -1.17
N TRP A 108 4.11 -10.33 -2.47
CA TRP A 108 3.16 -11.31 -3.02
C TRP A 108 3.72 -12.18 -4.15
N VAL A 109 3.14 -13.37 -4.30
CA VAL A 109 3.34 -14.24 -5.48
C VAL A 109 1.97 -14.72 -5.96
N ASN A 110 1.39 -14.04 -6.96
CA ASN A 110 0.00 -14.24 -7.36
C ASN A 110 -0.19 -14.41 -8.89
N GLN A 111 -1.40 -14.78 -9.32
CA GLN A 111 -1.79 -14.58 -10.73
C GLN A 111 -2.31 -13.17 -10.95
N THR A 112 -3.19 -12.70 -10.07
CA THR A 112 -3.72 -11.33 -10.11
C THR A 112 -3.55 -10.67 -8.75
N ASP A 113 -2.88 -9.52 -8.75
CA ASP A 113 -2.79 -8.62 -7.60
C ASP A 113 -3.45 -7.28 -7.94
N THR A 114 -4.16 -6.72 -6.98
CA THR A 114 -4.78 -5.41 -7.09
C THR A 114 -4.67 -4.67 -5.78
N VAL A 115 -3.89 -3.60 -5.79
CA VAL A 115 -3.67 -2.78 -4.61
C VAL A 115 -4.15 -1.36 -4.83
N ARG A 116 -4.90 -0.84 -3.86
CA ARG A 116 -5.40 0.53 -3.88
C ARG A 116 -5.09 1.28 -2.59
N HIS A 117 -4.46 2.43 -2.75
CA HIS A 117 -4.19 3.40 -1.69
C HIS A 117 -4.97 4.67 -1.97
N ASP A 118 -5.79 5.09 -1.01
CA ASP A 118 -6.49 6.37 -1.01
C ASP A 118 -6.14 7.11 0.29
N GLY A 119 -5.72 8.38 0.26
CA GLY A 119 -5.44 9.08 1.52
C GLY A 119 -5.00 10.54 1.48
N VAL A 120 -4.82 11.11 2.67
CA VAL A 120 -4.24 12.45 2.88
C VAL A 120 -3.16 12.34 3.96
N ASN A 121 -1.90 12.49 3.57
CA ASN A 121 -0.75 12.30 4.46
C ASN A 121 0.24 13.47 4.40
N GLU A 122 1.06 13.66 5.45
CA GLU A 122 2.26 14.51 5.33
C GLU A 122 3.36 13.72 4.62
N THR A 123 3.56 12.47 5.03
CA THR A 123 4.45 11.51 4.37
C THR A 123 3.73 10.20 4.10
N ASP A 124 3.71 9.79 2.83
CA ASP A 124 3.25 8.48 2.41
C ASP A 124 4.40 7.69 1.79
N THR A 125 4.50 6.41 2.13
CA THR A 125 5.50 5.51 1.56
C THR A 125 4.87 4.16 1.29
N VAL A 126 4.79 3.81 0.01
CA VAL A 126 4.23 2.54 -0.43
C VAL A 126 5.29 1.73 -1.16
N ARG A 127 5.40 0.45 -0.79
CA ARG A 127 6.29 -0.50 -1.45
C ARG A 127 5.54 -1.76 -1.87
N HIS A 128 5.64 -2.07 -3.15
CA HIS A 128 5.14 -3.31 -3.75
C HIS A 128 6.33 -4.15 -4.19
N ASP A 129 6.42 -5.37 -3.67
CA ASP A 129 7.38 -6.38 -4.09
C ASP A 129 6.59 -7.63 -4.56
N GLY A 130 6.91 -8.24 -5.72
CA GLY A 130 6.22 -9.47 -6.08
C GLY A 130 6.55 -10.11 -7.43
N VAL A 131 5.88 -11.24 -7.69
CA VAL A 131 5.88 -11.93 -8.98
C VAL A 131 4.44 -12.23 -9.37
N ASN A 132 3.92 -11.55 -10.41
CA ASN A 132 2.53 -11.63 -10.82
C ASN A 132 2.36 -11.88 -12.33
N GLU A 133 1.25 -12.48 -12.76
CA GLU A 133 0.86 -12.44 -14.18
C GLU A 133 0.28 -11.06 -14.52
N THR A 134 -0.60 -10.55 -13.65
CA THR A 134 -1.14 -9.19 -13.73
C THR A 134 -1.02 -8.49 -12.38
N ASP A 135 -0.32 -7.37 -12.37
CA ASP A 135 -0.28 -6.44 -11.25
C ASP A 135 -1.01 -5.14 -11.62
N THR A 136 -1.79 -4.61 -10.69
CA THR A 136 -2.49 -3.34 -10.84
C THR A 136 -2.42 -2.57 -9.54
N VAL A 137 -1.64 -1.49 -9.56
CA VAL A 137 -1.50 -0.60 -8.42
C VAL A 137 -2.13 0.74 -8.73
N ARG A 138 -2.91 1.22 -7.77
CA ARG A 138 -3.53 2.54 -7.84
C ARG A 138 -3.29 3.33 -6.58
N HIS A 139 -2.63 4.46 -6.73
CA HIS A 139 -2.42 5.42 -5.67
C HIS A 139 -3.21 6.70 -5.96
N ASP A 140 -4.04 7.11 -5.02
CA ASP A 140 -4.70 8.42 -5.03
C ASP A 140 -4.48 9.16 -3.71
N GLY A 141 -4.04 10.42 -3.77
CA GLY A 141 -3.91 11.18 -2.52
C GLY A 141 -3.54 12.64 -2.64
N VAL A 142 -3.43 13.27 -1.46
CA VAL A 142 -2.87 14.61 -1.29
C VAL A 142 -1.78 14.51 -0.24
N ASN A 143 -0.52 14.62 -0.68
CA ASN A 143 0.65 14.41 0.16
C ASN A 143 1.63 15.60 0.11
N GLU A 144 2.38 15.87 1.18
CA GLU A 144 3.56 16.75 1.06
C GLU A 144 4.70 15.99 0.38
N THR A 145 4.99 14.78 0.87
CA THR A 145 5.91 13.84 0.26
C THR A 145 5.26 12.51 -0.01
N ASP A 146 5.30 12.08 -1.26
CA ASP A 146 4.86 10.78 -1.70
C ASP A 146 6.04 9.97 -2.25
N THR A 147 6.11 8.69 -1.89
CA THR A 147 7.14 7.78 -2.37
C THR A 147 6.54 6.42 -2.65
N VAL A 148 6.47 6.06 -3.93
CA VAL A 148 6.01 4.74 -4.35
C VAL A 148 7.16 3.98 -5.00
N ARG A 149 7.35 2.74 -4.55
CA ARG A 149 8.35 1.83 -5.13
C ARG A 149 7.72 0.52 -5.54
N HIS A 150 7.89 0.18 -6.80
CA HIS A 150 7.51 -1.11 -7.38
C HIS A 150 8.77 -1.92 -7.68
N ASP A 151 8.75 -3.20 -7.32
CA ASP A 151 9.84 -4.15 -7.55
C ASP A 151 9.28 -5.53 -7.87
N GLY A 152 9.57 -6.07 -9.04
CA GLY A 152 9.02 -7.39 -9.35
C GLY A 152 9.28 -7.92 -10.75
N VAL A 153 8.61 -9.03 -11.03
CA VAL A 153 8.56 -9.65 -12.35
C VAL A 153 7.09 -9.85 -12.73
N ASN A 154 6.61 -9.09 -13.72
CA ASN A 154 5.21 -9.14 -14.15
C ASN A 154 5.08 -9.42 -15.65
N GLU A 155 4.05 -10.13 -16.09
CA GLU A 155 3.72 -10.13 -17.54
C GLU A 155 3.07 -8.79 -17.92
N THR A 156 2.09 -8.35 -17.13
CA THR A 156 1.46 -7.03 -17.26
C THR A 156 1.51 -6.28 -15.94
N ASP A 157 2.11 -5.09 -15.96
CA ASP A 157 2.11 -4.14 -14.84
C ASP A 157 1.32 -2.89 -15.22
N ASN A 158 0.37 -2.48 -14.38
CA ASN A 158 -0.41 -1.27 -14.56
C ASN A 158 -0.34 -0.39 -13.31
N GLY A 159 0.42 0.70 -13.41
CA GLY A 159 0.51 1.72 -12.36
C GLY A 159 -0.37 2.92 -12.68
N ARG A 160 -1.18 3.37 -11.72
CA ARG A 160 -1.84 4.68 -11.79
C ARG A 160 -1.63 5.49 -10.53
N HIS A 161 -1.17 6.71 -10.73
CA HIS A 161 -0.96 7.71 -9.69
C HIS A 161 -1.84 8.93 -9.98
N ASP A 162 -2.69 9.32 -9.04
CA ASP A 162 -3.61 10.46 -9.14
C ASP A 162 -3.52 11.34 -7.89
N GLY A 163 -3.05 12.58 -7.98
CA GLY A 163 -2.90 13.35 -6.75
C GLY A 163 -2.42 14.79 -6.84
N VAL A 164 -2.24 15.39 -5.67
CA VAL A 164 -1.64 16.72 -5.52
C VAL A 164 -0.52 16.62 -4.49
N ASN A 165 0.73 16.66 -4.96
CA ASN A 165 1.90 16.47 -4.12
C ASN A 165 2.89 17.66 -4.20
N GLU A 166 3.60 17.98 -3.12
CA GLU A 166 4.76 18.89 -3.25
C GLU A 166 5.93 18.16 -3.90
N THR A 167 6.25 16.96 -3.38
CA THR A 167 7.25 16.06 -3.94
C THR A 167 6.67 14.68 -4.15
N ASP A 168 6.77 14.19 -5.39
CA ASP A 168 6.38 12.83 -5.77
C ASP A 168 7.59 12.07 -6.32
N ASN A 169 7.89 10.91 -5.73
CA ASN A 169 8.98 10.05 -6.17
C ASN A 169 8.45 8.66 -6.47
N VAL A 170 8.46 8.28 -7.75
CA VAL A 170 8.07 6.93 -8.16
C VAL A 170 9.26 6.20 -8.76
N ARG A 171 9.51 4.99 -8.25
CA ARG A 171 10.57 4.12 -8.75
C ARG A 171 10.01 2.76 -9.12
N TYR A 172 10.28 2.37 -10.35
CA TYR A 172 10.04 1.01 -10.85
C TYR A 172 11.38 0.30 -11.01
N ASP A 173 11.48 -0.88 -10.42
CA ASP A 173 12.58 -1.82 -10.56
C ASP A 173 11.98 -3.16 -11.00
N GLY A 174 12.52 -3.86 -11.99
CA GLY A 174 11.92 -5.14 -12.37
C GLY A 174 12.06 -5.59 -13.81
N VAL A 175 11.32 -6.64 -14.15
CA VAL A 175 11.26 -7.21 -15.51
C VAL A 175 9.80 -7.39 -15.91
N ASN A 176 9.35 -6.62 -16.91
CA ASN A 176 7.97 -6.67 -17.39
C ASN A 176 7.88 -6.96 -18.90
N GLU A 177 6.86 -7.70 -19.36
CA GLU A 177 6.57 -7.78 -20.81
C GLU A 177 5.86 -6.49 -21.28
N THR A 178 4.81 -6.09 -20.53
CA THR A 178 4.07 -4.85 -20.77
C THR A 178 3.98 -4.04 -19.49
N ASP A 179 4.39 -2.77 -19.57
CA ASP A 179 4.28 -1.80 -18.48
C ASP A 179 3.44 -0.60 -18.95
N ASN A 180 2.36 -0.29 -18.21
CA ASN A 180 1.54 0.89 -18.47
C ASN A 180 1.45 1.75 -17.23
N VAL A 181 2.02 2.95 -17.29
CA VAL A 181 1.98 3.89 -16.17
C VAL A 181 1.22 5.14 -16.54
N GLN A 182 0.23 5.51 -15.73
CA GLN A 182 -0.52 6.74 -15.86
C GLN A 182 -0.36 7.64 -14.64
N TYR A 183 0.02 8.89 -14.90
CA TYR A 183 0.07 9.96 -13.93
C TYR A 183 -0.99 11.00 -14.26
N ASP A 184 -1.82 11.34 -13.28
CA ASP A 184 -2.76 12.46 -13.31
C ASP A 184 -2.53 13.28 -12.03
N GLY A 185 -2.50 14.61 -12.10
CA GLY A 185 -2.24 15.38 -10.87
C GLY A 185 -1.50 16.71 -11.01
N VAL A 186 -1.17 17.30 -9.86
CA VAL A 186 -0.48 18.60 -9.78
C VAL A 186 0.67 18.50 -8.79
N ASN A 187 1.91 18.56 -9.29
CA ASN A 187 3.11 18.41 -8.48
C ASN A 187 4.08 19.60 -8.62
N GLU A 188 4.78 19.97 -7.54
CA GLU A 188 5.90 20.94 -7.64
C GLU A 188 7.16 20.29 -8.19
N THR A 189 7.50 19.11 -7.64
CA THR A 189 8.62 18.26 -8.07
C THR A 189 8.11 16.85 -8.25
N ASP A 190 8.43 16.24 -9.39
CA ASP A 190 8.08 14.85 -9.65
C ASP A 190 9.26 14.14 -10.35
N ASN A 191 9.69 13.04 -9.73
CA ASN A 191 10.83 12.23 -10.11
C ASN A 191 10.37 10.79 -10.38
N VAL A 192 10.42 10.38 -11.64
CA VAL A 192 10.13 9.00 -12.04
C VAL A 192 11.39 8.33 -12.54
N ARG A 193 11.71 7.18 -11.94
CA ARG A 193 12.89 6.37 -12.30
C ARG A 193 12.50 4.94 -12.63
N TYR A 194 12.98 4.46 -13.77
CA TYR A 194 12.85 3.07 -14.20
C TYR A 194 14.23 2.42 -14.23
N ASP A 195 14.42 1.37 -13.43
CA ASP A 195 15.61 0.52 -13.43
C ASP A 195 15.16 -0.93 -13.70
N GLY A 196 14.96 -1.31 -14.97
CA GLY A 196 14.41 -2.63 -15.29
C GLY A 196 14.59 -3.06 -16.74
N VAL A 197 14.04 -4.22 -17.10
CA VAL A 197 13.99 -4.73 -18.48
C VAL A 197 12.54 -4.86 -18.90
N ASN A 198 12.10 -3.99 -19.83
CA ASN A 198 10.73 -4.02 -20.37
C ASN A 198 10.73 -4.28 -21.88
N GLU A 199 9.84 -5.15 -22.36
CA GLU A 199 9.64 -5.32 -23.82
C GLU A 199 8.83 -4.16 -24.40
N THR A 200 7.78 -3.73 -23.70
CA THR A 200 6.91 -2.61 -24.08
C THR A 200 6.55 -1.74 -22.88
N ASP A 201 6.53 -0.43 -23.11
CA ASP A 201 6.29 0.59 -22.07
C ASP A 201 5.43 1.74 -22.63
N ASP A 202 4.36 2.09 -21.93
CA ASP A 202 3.50 3.27 -22.19
C ASP A 202 3.34 4.11 -20.92
N VAL A 203 4.05 5.25 -20.88
CA VAL A 203 3.95 6.22 -19.79
C VAL A 203 3.16 7.44 -20.23
N ARG A 204 2.03 7.70 -19.58
CA ARG A 204 1.14 8.84 -19.85
C ARG A 204 1.11 9.80 -18.67
N HIS A 205 1.38 11.07 -18.93
CA HIS A 205 1.28 12.14 -17.94
C HIS A 205 0.21 13.15 -18.34
N ASN A 206 -0.83 13.27 -17.52
CA ASN A 206 -1.91 14.23 -17.64
C ASN A 206 -1.95 15.09 -16.36
N GLY A 207 -0.96 15.97 -16.18
CA GLY A 207 -0.86 16.77 -14.97
C GLY A 207 -0.12 18.08 -15.19
N VAL A 208 -0.11 18.93 -14.17
CA VAL A 208 0.70 20.17 -14.17
C VAL A 208 1.92 19.93 -13.29
N ASN A 209 3.08 19.77 -13.94
CA ASN A 209 4.37 19.65 -13.26
C ASN A 209 5.20 20.91 -13.54
N LYS A 210 5.76 21.54 -12.49
CA LYS A 210 6.63 22.71 -12.63
C LYS A 210 8.05 22.34 -13.11
N MET A 211 8.53 21.10 -12.90
CA MET A 211 9.80 20.51 -13.38
C MET A 211 9.74 18.96 -13.41
N ALA A 212 9.50 18.34 -14.58
CA ALA A 212 9.54 16.86 -14.73
C ALA A 212 10.93 16.36 -15.18
N ILE A 213 11.48 15.32 -14.53
CA ILE A 213 12.68 14.58 -14.98
C ILE A 213 12.31 13.10 -15.14
N ILE A 214 12.33 12.60 -16.38
CA ILE A 214 12.15 11.18 -16.71
C ILE A 214 13.48 10.64 -17.23
N GLU A 215 14.09 9.68 -16.53
CA GLU A 215 15.35 9.05 -16.93
C GLU A 215 15.09 7.61 -17.43
N LEU A 216 15.08 7.42 -18.76
CA LEU A 216 14.94 6.11 -19.42
C LEU A 216 16.32 5.51 -19.71
N VAL A 217 16.67 4.39 -19.06
CA VAL A 217 17.91 3.65 -19.34
C VAL A 217 17.60 2.39 -20.14
N SER A 218 17.74 2.44 -21.47
CA SER A 218 17.65 1.23 -22.32
C SER A 218 18.97 0.44 -22.33
N LEU A 219 18.94 -0.86 -22.00
CA LEU A 219 20.06 -1.78 -22.22
C LEU A 219 20.13 -2.24 -23.70
N PRO A 220 21.33 -2.40 -24.29
CA PRO A 220 21.46 -2.83 -25.67
C PRO A 220 21.10 -4.32 -25.83
N TYR A 221 20.20 -4.61 -26.78
CA TYR A 221 19.94 -5.97 -27.28
C TYR A 221 21.25 -6.63 -27.75
N ASN A 222 21.53 -7.84 -27.26
CA ASN A 222 22.62 -8.71 -27.74
C ASN A 222 22.10 -10.13 -27.95
#